data_AF-B3KLZ3-F1
#
_entry.id   AF-B3KLZ3-F1
#
_cell.length_a   1.000
_cell.length_b   1.000
_cell.length_c   1.000
_cell.angle_alpha   90.00
_cell.angle_beta   90.00
_cell.angle_gamma   90.00
#
_symmetry.space_group_name_H-M   'P 1'
#
loop_
_entity.id
_entity.type
_entity.pdbx_description
1 polymer ?
#
loop_
_entity_poly.entity_id
_entity_poly.type
_entity_poly.pdbx_seq_one_letter_code
_entity_poly.pdbx_strand_id
1 'polypeptide(L)'
;MLKDTPCSMKVFDVLRQMNAVRQLEAADLMIGQHNFTLMFARAIRAATPHSQLVAAKKMTGAAASTPPGQQIARMERELAALQTQVKSVEETYGIDNLHLTVARGYVAKLLANTRITRWLSYHRQEYLGEFQKIAEIDPQPEALDA
;
A
#
# COMPACT_ATOMS: atom_id res chain seq x y z
N MET A 1 -11.79 10.69 -11.37
CA MET A 1 -11.81 9.76 -10.23
C MET A 1 -10.90 8.57 -10.52
N LEU A 2 -11.23 7.61 -11.39
CA LEU A 2 -10.35 6.45 -11.68
C LEU A 2 -9.43 6.59 -12.91
N LYS A 3 -9.32 7.79 -13.50
CA LYS A 3 -8.56 8.01 -14.75
C LYS A 3 -7.04 8.00 -14.55
N ASP A 4 -6.61 8.29 -13.33
CA ASP A 4 -5.21 8.54 -12.98
C ASP A 4 -4.57 7.33 -12.27
N THR A 5 -5.24 6.17 -12.26
CA THR A 5 -4.84 4.96 -11.54
C THR A 5 -4.66 3.78 -12.50
N PRO A 6 -3.62 2.93 -12.34
CA PRO A 6 -3.44 1.72 -13.16
C PRO A 6 -4.56 0.71 -12.88
N CYS A 7 -5.68 0.84 -13.60
CA CYS A 7 -6.88 0.04 -13.45
C CYS A 7 -7.19 -0.74 -14.74
N SER A 8 -7.52 -2.02 -14.63
CA SER A 8 -7.89 -2.84 -15.78
C SER A 8 -9.19 -2.35 -16.40
N MET A 9 -9.25 -2.26 -17.74
CA MET A 9 -10.48 -1.89 -18.47
C MET A 9 -11.72 -2.71 -18.04
N LYS A 10 -11.51 -3.97 -17.63
CA LYS A 10 -12.58 -4.87 -17.15
C LYS A 10 -13.28 -4.38 -15.88
N VAL A 11 -12.62 -3.54 -15.07
CA VAL A 11 -13.23 -2.92 -13.87
C VAL A 11 -14.28 -1.92 -14.29
N PHE A 12 -13.98 -1.07 -15.27
CA PHE A 12 -14.94 -0.10 -15.81
C PHE A 12 -16.17 -0.78 -16.41
N ASP A 13 -16.00 -1.94 -17.05
CA ASP A 13 -17.13 -2.72 -17.58
C ASP A 13 -18.04 -3.27 -16.49
N VAL A 14 -17.50 -3.56 -15.30
CA VAL A 14 -18.30 -3.96 -14.13
C VAL A 14 -18.99 -2.75 -13.50
N LEU A 15 -18.30 -1.62 -13.38
CA LEU A 15 -18.88 -0.36 -12.87
C LEU A 15 -20.05 0.12 -13.74
N ARG A 16 -19.93 0.03 -15.06
CA ARG A 16 -20.98 0.40 -16.04
C ARG A 16 -22.32 -0.33 -15.85
N GLN A 17 -22.35 -1.40 -15.07
CA GLN A 17 -23.56 -2.18 -14.78
C GLN A 17 -24.36 -1.61 -13.60
N MET A 18 -23.81 -0.64 -12.88
CA MET A 18 -24.48 0.13 -11.82
C MET A 18 -24.96 1.48 -12.37
N ASN A 19 -25.95 2.10 -11.74
CA ASN A 19 -26.40 3.44 -12.10
C ASN A 19 -25.33 4.50 -11.78
N ALA A 20 -25.47 5.72 -12.31
CA ALA A 20 -24.44 6.76 -12.20
C ALA A 20 -24.10 7.13 -10.74
N VAL A 21 -25.10 7.19 -9.86
CA VAL A 21 -24.90 7.48 -8.43
C VAL A 21 -24.09 6.37 -7.78
N ARG A 22 -24.46 5.12 -8.02
CA ARG A 22 -23.79 3.96 -7.43
C ARG A 22 -22.40 3.72 -8.01
N GLN A 23 -22.16 4.07 -9.28
CA GLN A 23 -20.82 4.08 -9.87
C GLN A 23 -19.87 5.03 -9.14
N LEU A 24 -20.36 6.20 -8.74
CA LEU A 24 -19.57 7.18 -7.99
C LEU A 24 -19.23 6.66 -6.61
N GLU A 25 -20.21 6.16 -5.86
CA GLU A 25 -19.98 5.50 -4.56
C GLU A 25 -19.01 4.32 -4.67
N ALA A 26 -19.17 3.48 -5.70
CA ALA A 26 -18.28 2.35 -5.95
C ALA A 26 -16.86 2.81 -6.27
N ALA A 27 -16.69 3.87 -7.05
CA ALA A 27 -15.38 4.45 -7.34
C ALA A 27 -14.74 5.05 -6.08
N ASP A 28 -15.50 5.76 -5.26
CA ASP A 28 -15.02 6.31 -3.98
C ASP A 28 -14.63 5.20 -2.99
N LEU A 29 -15.38 4.10 -2.96
CA LEU A 29 -15.03 2.90 -2.21
C LEU A 29 -13.72 2.27 -2.71
N MET A 30 -13.51 2.20 -4.02
CA MET A 30 -12.28 1.64 -4.62
C MET A 30 -11.07 2.54 -4.35
N ILE A 31 -11.25 3.86 -4.42
CA ILE A 31 -10.22 4.86 -4.10
C ILE A 31 -9.89 4.82 -2.61
N GLY A 32 -10.90 4.88 -1.74
CA GLY A 32 -10.72 4.87 -0.28
C GLY A 32 -10.10 3.59 0.26
N GLN A 33 -10.19 2.48 -0.47
CA GLN A 33 -9.54 1.20 -0.11
C GLN A 33 -8.25 0.93 -0.89
N HIS A 34 -7.83 1.86 -1.78
CA HIS A 34 -6.69 1.70 -2.68
C HIS A 34 -6.70 0.36 -3.47
N ASN A 35 -7.89 -0.17 -3.77
CA ASN A 35 -8.08 -1.50 -4.36
C ASN A 35 -8.83 -1.41 -5.68
N PHE A 36 -8.07 -1.54 -6.77
CA PHE A 36 -8.58 -1.40 -8.14
C PHE A 36 -8.71 -2.74 -8.87
N THR A 37 -8.79 -3.84 -8.12
CA THR A 37 -8.85 -5.19 -8.70
C THR A 37 -10.22 -5.48 -9.33
N LEU A 38 -10.21 -6.30 -10.38
CA LEU A 38 -11.43 -6.79 -11.02
C LEU A 38 -12.32 -7.58 -10.05
N MET A 39 -11.71 -8.26 -9.08
CA MET A 39 -12.42 -9.01 -8.05
C MET A 39 -13.21 -8.08 -7.11
N PHE A 40 -12.58 -7.00 -6.65
CA PHE A 40 -13.25 -6.04 -5.78
C PHE A 40 -14.40 -5.33 -6.49
N ALA A 41 -14.21 -4.93 -7.76
CA ALA A 41 -15.29 -4.38 -8.58
C ALA A 41 -16.50 -5.33 -8.72
N ARG A 42 -16.25 -6.63 -8.91
CA ARG A 42 -17.30 -7.66 -8.97
C ARG A 42 -18.01 -7.85 -7.63
N ALA A 43 -17.28 -7.77 -6.52
CA ALA A 43 -17.86 -7.82 -5.19
C ALA A 43 -18.80 -6.63 -4.93
N ILE A 44 -18.37 -5.41 -5.27
CA ILE A 44 -19.21 -4.20 -5.14
C ILE A 44 -20.50 -4.34 -5.98
N ARG A 45 -20.38 -4.83 -7.22
CA ARG A 45 -21.56 -5.11 -8.06
C ARG A 45 -22.49 -6.15 -7.43
N ALA A 46 -21.94 -7.24 -6.87
CA ALA A 46 -22.73 -8.30 -6.24
C ALA A 46 -23.48 -7.81 -4.98
N ALA A 47 -22.87 -6.89 -4.23
CA ALA A 47 -23.48 -6.27 -3.06
C ALA A 47 -24.45 -5.12 -3.40
N THR A 48 -24.59 -4.74 -4.68
CA THR A 48 -25.42 -3.60 -5.09
C THR A 48 -26.90 -4.01 -5.23
N PRO A 49 -27.84 -3.28 -4.61
CA PRO A 49 -29.28 -3.52 -4.76
C PRO A 49 -29.74 -3.45 -6.22
N HIS A 50 -30.72 -4.28 -6.60
CA HIS A 50 -31.24 -4.34 -7.97
C HIS A 50 -31.79 -2.99 -8.48
N SER A 51 -32.31 -2.13 -7.60
CA SER A 51 -32.78 -0.78 -7.92
C SER A 51 -31.65 0.17 -8.37
N GLN A 52 -30.41 -0.15 -8.02
CA GLN A 52 -29.21 0.63 -8.36
C GLN A 52 -28.40 0.01 -9.50
N LEU A 53 -28.86 -1.12 -10.05
CA LEU A 53 -28.29 -1.72 -11.25
C LEU A 53 -28.99 -1.16 -12.49
N VAL A 54 -28.22 -0.94 -13.56
CA VAL A 54 -28.81 -0.56 -14.85
C VAL A 54 -29.55 -1.79 -15.38
N ALA A 55 -30.86 -1.66 -15.64
CA ALA A 55 -31.65 -2.72 -16.25
C ALA A 55 -30.93 -3.21 -17.51
N ALA A 56 -30.55 -4.50 -17.51
CA ALA A 56 -29.55 -5.03 -18.42
C ALA A 56 -29.96 -4.83 -19.89
N LYS A 57 -29.33 -3.87 -20.59
CA LYS A 57 -29.22 -3.95 -22.04
C LYS A 57 -28.34 -5.15 -22.33
N LYS A 58 -28.99 -6.26 -22.70
CA LYS A 58 -28.44 -7.56 -23.12
C LYS A 58 -27.02 -7.42 -23.70
N MET A 59 -26.00 -7.51 -22.85
CA MET A 59 -24.64 -7.80 -23.32
C MET A 59 -24.62 -9.31 -23.55
N THR A 60 -24.91 -9.69 -24.79
CA THR A 60 -24.66 -11.03 -25.32
C THR A 60 -23.15 -11.29 -25.23
N GLY A 61 -22.73 -12.08 -24.26
CA GLY A 61 -21.35 -12.54 -24.17
C GLY A 61 -20.92 -12.86 -22.75
N ALA A 62 -20.89 -14.15 -22.43
CA ALA A 62 -20.36 -14.76 -21.22
C ALA A 62 -21.09 -14.40 -19.91
N ALA A 63 -21.85 -15.36 -19.40
CA ALA A 63 -22.14 -15.48 -17.99
C ALA A 63 -20.80 -15.58 -17.22
N ALA A 64 -20.21 -14.44 -16.89
CA ALA A 64 -19.13 -14.38 -15.92
C ALA A 64 -19.77 -14.63 -14.56
N SER A 65 -19.59 -15.86 -14.08
CA SER A 65 -20.01 -16.32 -12.77
C SER A 65 -19.73 -15.24 -11.71
N THR A 66 -20.80 -14.82 -11.03
CA THR A 66 -20.64 -14.09 -9.77
C THR A 66 -19.97 -15.07 -8.80
N PRO A 67 -18.85 -14.72 -8.15
CA PRO A 67 -18.24 -15.57 -7.15
C PRO A 67 -19.29 -15.95 -6.10
N PRO A 68 -19.45 -17.24 -5.74
CA PRO A 68 -20.37 -17.62 -4.66
C PRO A 68 -19.98 -16.86 -3.38
N GLY A 69 -20.94 -16.48 -2.54
CA GLY A 69 -20.71 -15.63 -1.36
C GLY A 69 -19.60 -16.12 -0.41
N GLN A 70 -19.30 -17.42 -0.40
CA GLN A 70 -18.16 -17.98 0.32
C GLN A 70 -16.80 -17.47 -0.20
N GLN A 71 -16.64 -17.24 -1.50
CA GLN A 71 -15.41 -16.66 -2.06
C GLN A 71 -15.27 -15.18 -1.68
N ILE A 72 -16.39 -14.46 -1.55
CA ILE A 72 -16.41 -13.07 -1.08
C ILE A 72 -16.00 -13.00 0.40
N ALA A 73 -16.61 -13.82 1.25
CA ALA A 73 -16.27 -13.87 2.68
C ALA A 73 -14.81 -14.31 2.93
N ARG A 74 -14.28 -15.22 2.10
CA ARG A 74 -12.86 -15.59 2.15
C ARG A 74 -11.95 -14.43 1.74
N MET A 75 -12.31 -13.73 0.67
CA MET A 75 -11.57 -12.58 0.17
C MET A 75 -11.57 -11.43 1.18
N GLU A 76 -12.69 -11.16 1.84
CA GLU A 76 -12.80 -10.15 2.91
C GLU A 76 -11.88 -10.47 4.09
N ARG A 77 -11.79 -11.74 4.50
CA ARG A 77 -10.86 -12.18 5.54
C ARG A 77 -9.40 -12.03 5.13
N GLU A 78 -9.07 -12.42 3.90
CA GLU A 78 -7.71 -12.30 3.37
C GLU A 78 -7.29 -10.82 3.23
N LEU A 79 -8.20 -9.94 2.79
CA LEU A 79 -7.98 -8.49 2.74
C LEU A 79 -7.82 -7.88 4.13
N ALA A 80 -8.68 -8.23 5.10
CA ALA A 80 -8.59 -7.72 6.45
C ALA A 80 -7.28 -8.13 7.14
N ALA A 81 -6.83 -9.37 6.91
CA ALA A 81 -5.54 -9.85 7.40
C ALA A 81 -4.36 -9.06 6.81
N LEU A 82 -4.36 -8.85 5.49
CA LEU A 82 -3.33 -8.07 4.81
C LEU A 82 -3.31 -6.61 5.28
N GLN A 83 -4.47 -5.96 5.40
CA GLN A 83 -4.57 -4.59 5.90
C GLN A 83 -4.05 -4.46 7.33
N THR A 84 -4.32 -5.45 8.18
CA THR A 84 -3.81 -5.47 9.56
C THR A 84 -2.30 -5.61 9.59
N GLN A 85 -1.74 -6.46 8.73
CA GLN A 85 -0.29 -6.63 8.61
C GLN A 85 0.40 -5.34 8.11
N VAL A 86 -0.16 -4.68 7.08
CA VAL A 86 0.38 -3.42 6.56
C VAL A 86 0.36 -2.32 7.63
N LYS A 87 -0.78 -2.14 8.31
CA LYS A 87 -0.89 -1.16 9.40
C LYS A 87 0.10 -1.41 10.53
N SER A 88 0.32 -2.69 10.89
CA SER A 88 1.30 -3.03 11.94
C SER A 88 2.74 -2.65 11.57
N VAL A 89 3.08 -2.65 10.28
CA VAL A 89 4.39 -2.20 9.79
C VAL A 89 4.45 -0.67 9.73
N GLU A 90 3.39 -0.02 9.26
CA GLU A 90 3.28 1.45 9.21
C GLU A 90 3.38 2.09 10.60
N GLU A 91 2.78 1.48 11.62
CA GLU A 91 2.77 2.02 12.99
C GLU A 91 4.18 2.13 13.59
N THR A 92 5.07 1.17 13.30
CA THR A 92 6.46 1.22 13.79
C THR A 92 7.40 1.92 12.83
N TYR A 93 7.08 1.97 11.53
CA TYR A 93 7.98 2.51 10.49
C TYR A 93 8.44 3.94 10.79
N GLY A 94 7.53 4.83 11.19
CA GLY A 94 7.89 6.22 11.50
C GLY A 94 8.83 6.36 12.70
N ILE A 95 8.56 5.61 13.76
CA ILE A 95 9.39 5.61 14.98
C ILE A 95 10.76 4.98 14.69
N ASP A 96 10.80 3.88 13.94
CA ASP A 96 12.03 3.20 13.57
C ASP A 96 12.91 4.10 12.69
N ASN A 97 12.32 4.81 11.73
CA ASN A 97 13.04 5.77 10.90
C ASN A 97 13.64 6.93 11.72
N LEU A 98 12.88 7.45 12.68
CA LEU A 98 13.37 8.47 13.62
C LEU A 98 14.53 7.94 14.46
N HIS A 99 14.40 6.73 15.04
CA HIS A 99 15.47 6.09 15.80
C HIS A 99 16.73 5.88 14.96
N LEU A 100 16.60 5.40 13.73
CA LEU A 100 17.72 5.21 12.80
C LEU A 100 18.40 6.54 12.45
N THR A 101 17.61 7.60 12.21
CA THR A 101 18.12 8.95 11.94
C THR A 101 18.95 9.48 13.11
N VAL A 102 18.44 9.35 14.34
CA VAL A 102 19.15 9.77 15.56
C VAL A 102 20.42 8.92 15.78
N ALA A 103 20.32 7.60 15.65
CA ALA A 103 21.45 6.69 15.81
C ALA A 103 22.58 7.00 14.82
N ARG A 104 22.24 7.22 13.55
CA ARG A 104 23.20 7.66 12.53
C ARG A 104 23.86 8.98 12.91
N GLY A 105 23.07 9.99 13.28
CA GLY A 105 23.59 11.30 13.67
C GLY A 105 24.56 11.22 14.85
N TYR A 106 24.27 10.33 15.80
CA TYR A 106 25.17 10.04 16.92
C TYR A 106 26.49 9.40 16.46
N VAL A 107 26.43 8.39 15.58
CA VAL A 107 27.63 7.75 15.02
C VAL A 107 28.48 8.76 14.25
N ALA A 108 27.86 9.63 13.42
CA ALA A 108 28.57 10.69 12.72
C ALA A 108 29.28 11.66 13.69
N LYS A 109 28.59 12.06 14.77
CA LYS A 109 29.17 12.91 15.82
C LYS A 109 30.32 12.23 16.56
N LEU A 110 30.22 10.92 16.77
CA LEU A 110 31.28 10.12 17.39
C LEU A 110 32.53 10.05 16.50
N LEU A 111 32.36 9.87 15.19
CA LEU A 111 33.46 9.87 14.20
C LEU A 111 34.08 11.25 13.95
N ALA A 112 33.33 12.34 14.21
CA ALA A 112 33.89 13.69 14.17
C ALA A 112 34.90 13.95 15.31
N ASN A 113 34.89 13.13 16.37
CA ASN A 113 35.86 13.24 17.45
C ASN A 113 37.17 12.53 17.08
N THR A 114 38.21 13.33 16.75
CA THR A 114 39.52 12.84 16.32
C THR A 114 40.19 11.88 17.31
N ARG A 115 39.94 12.01 18.61
CA ARG A 115 40.49 11.07 19.62
C ARG A 115 39.86 9.69 19.50
N ILE A 116 38.55 9.65 19.28
CA ILE A 116 37.79 8.40 19.13
C ILE A 116 38.17 7.73 17.81
N THR A 117 38.18 8.47 16.72
CA THR A 117 38.55 7.96 15.38
C THR A 117 39.97 7.43 15.36
N ARG A 118 40.91 8.12 16.01
CA ARG A 118 42.29 7.64 16.18
C ARG A 118 42.35 6.36 17.02
N TRP A 119 41.61 6.30 18.13
CA TRP A 119 41.61 5.11 18.96
C TRP A 119 41.05 3.90 18.20
N LEU A 120 39.94 4.08 17.47
CA LEU A 120 39.33 3.06 16.63
C LEU A 120 40.28 2.59 15.52
N SER A 121 41.01 3.50 14.85
CA SER A 121 41.96 3.12 13.81
C SER A 121 43.11 2.24 14.33
N TYR A 122 43.54 2.43 15.59
CA TYR A 122 44.62 1.64 16.18
C TYR A 122 44.16 0.31 16.80
N HIS A 123 42.95 0.24 17.34
CA HIS A 123 42.51 -0.91 18.14
C HIS A 123 41.40 -1.74 17.50
N ARG A 124 40.56 -1.14 16.65
CA ARG A 124 39.32 -1.75 16.10
C ARG A 124 38.99 -1.17 14.72
N GLN A 125 39.87 -1.42 13.76
CA GLN A 125 39.70 -0.89 12.41
C GLN A 125 38.44 -1.45 11.72
N GLU A 126 38.02 -2.68 12.04
CA GLU A 126 36.78 -3.25 11.51
C GLU A 126 35.54 -2.41 11.89
N TYR A 127 35.48 -1.88 13.11
CA TYR A 127 34.36 -1.05 13.55
C TYR A 127 34.41 0.36 12.95
N LEU A 128 35.60 0.90 12.72
CA LEU A 128 35.73 2.20 12.06
C LEU A 128 35.09 2.19 10.67
N GLY A 129 35.33 1.15 9.88
CA GLY A 129 34.74 1.00 8.56
C GLY A 129 33.21 0.88 8.60
N GLU A 130 32.67 0.08 9.52
CA GLU A 130 31.21 -0.06 9.66
C GLU A 130 30.55 1.24 10.15
N PHE A 131 31.17 1.96 11.08
CA PHE A 131 30.64 3.25 11.54
C PHE A 131 30.66 4.32 10.44
N GLN A 132 31.68 4.32 9.58
CA GLN A 132 31.73 5.22 8.43
C GLN A 132 30.57 4.93 7.46
N LYS A 133 30.35 3.65 7.12
CA LYS A 133 29.20 3.24 6.30
C LYS A 133 27.88 3.70 6.91
N ILE A 134 27.66 3.48 8.20
CA ILE A 134 26.44 3.91 8.90
C ILE A 134 26.27 5.44 8.83
N ALA A 135 27.35 6.21 9.02
CA ALA A 135 27.33 7.66 8.93
C ALA A 135 27.05 8.17 7.50
N GLU A 136 27.35 7.39 6.46
CA GLU A 136 27.13 7.74 5.05
C GLU A 136 25.76 7.33 4.52
N ILE A 137 24.97 6.54 5.26
CA ILE A 137 23.60 6.18 4.85
C ILE A 137 22.74 7.44 4.76
N ASP A 138 22.42 7.89 3.55
CA ASP A 138 21.45 8.96 3.39
C ASP A 138 20.06 8.46 3.81
N PRO A 139 19.35 9.19 4.68
CA PRO A 139 17.96 8.90 4.93
C PRO A 139 17.24 9.04 3.58
N GLN A 140 16.64 7.95 3.10
CA GLN A 140 15.80 8.01 1.92
C GLN A 140 14.77 9.12 2.16
N PRO A 141 14.65 10.12 1.27
CA PRO A 141 13.58 11.08 1.38
C PRO A 141 12.29 10.27 1.41
N GLU A 142 11.46 10.51 2.44
CA GLU A 142 10.11 9.96 2.52
C GLU A 142 9.51 9.99 1.11
N ALA A 143 9.08 8.84 0.62
CA ALA A 143 8.17 8.78 -0.51
C ALA A 143 6.82 9.35 0.00
N LEU A 144 6.80 10.67 0.21
CA LEU A 144 5.60 11.45 0.25
C LEU A 144 5.05 11.38 -1.18
N ASP A 145 3.86 10.80 -1.27
CA ASP A 145 2.91 10.89 -2.37
C ASP A 145 3.15 9.99 -3.60
N ALA A 146 2.40 8.88 -3.64
CA ALA A 146 1.74 8.37 -4.86
C ALA A 146 0.56 7.46 -4.51
#